data_AF-A0A3M1H011-F1
#
_entry.id   AF-A0A3M1H011-F1
#
_cell.length_a   1.000
_cell.length_b   1.000
_cell.length_c   1.000
_cell.angle_alpha   90.00
_cell.angle_beta   90.00
_cell.angle_gamma   90.00
#
_symmetry.space_group_name_H-M   'P 1'
#
loop_
_entity.id
_entity.type
_entity.pdbx_description
1 polymer ?
#
loop_
_entity_poly.entity_id
_entity_poly.type
_entity_poly.pdbx_seq_one_letter_code
_entity_poly.pdbx_strand_id
1 'polypeptide(L)'
;MYTIQIDAGTGEGESPSAEQLAEQRDAVREKVLRDVSELREVLAVDLPAFVLRQVKERYVSGAAPRLEAEKLRALKEDARAAGQAAGAEILAELERAEPWLEGVQQLPDTPERRRSLEANPVVDEALQRIARVTEQVLERHGFPAPEGGWQIRYRLPAWFIAGRLAISLVESYWRGIETLQRLEAQLAALEQRAQRSEREAEWDAV
;
A
#
# COMPACT_ATOMS: atom_id res chain seq x y z
N MET A 1 -13.00 21.93 -36.32
CA MET A 1 -14.17 22.56 -35.67
C MET A 1 -15.27 21.50 -35.68
N TYR A 2 -15.41 20.75 -34.59
CA TYR A 2 -16.44 19.73 -34.41
C TYR A 2 -17.24 20.15 -33.16
N THR A 3 -18.48 20.54 -33.38
CA THR A 3 -19.42 20.88 -32.31
C THR A 3 -20.04 19.59 -31.81
N ILE A 4 -19.68 19.17 -30.59
CA ILE A 4 -20.38 18.09 -29.90
C ILE A 4 -21.59 18.73 -29.22
N GLN A 5 -22.79 18.39 -29.72
CA GLN A 5 -24.04 18.65 -29.01
C GLN A 5 -24.04 17.81 -27.75
N ILE A 6 -24.02 18.45 -26.58
CA ILE A 6 -24.33 17.82 -25.31
C ILE A 6 -25.85 17.92 -25.16
N ASP A 7 -26.52 16.80 -25.41
CA ASP A 7 -27.91 16.61 -25.00
C ASP A 7 -27.97 16.76 -23.48
N ALA A 8 -28.61 17.83 -23.02
CA ALA A 8 -29.01 18.01 -21.63
C ALA A 8 -30.20 17.09 -21.36
N GLY A 9 -29.93 15.79 -21.25
CA GLY A 9 -30.88 14.83 -20.72
C GLY A 9 -31.13 15.13 -19.25
N THR A 10 -32.24 15.81 -18.96
CA THR A 10 -32.89 15.84 -17.65
C THR A 10 -33.39 14.43 -17.31
N GLY A 11 -32.46 13.55 -16.92
CA GLY A 11 -32.77 12.36 -16.14
C GLY A 11 -32.58 12.75 -14.69
N GLU A 12 -33.68 12.87 -13.94
CA GLU A 12 -33.65 12.66 -12.50
C GLU A 12 -33.11 11.24 -12.28
N GLY A 13 -31.79 11.11 -12.18
CA GLY A 13 -31.15 9.84 -11.86
C GLY A 13 -31.65 9.44 -10.49
N GLU A 14 -32.53 8.44 -10.46
CA GLU A 14 -33.03 7.81 -9.24
C GLU A 14 -31.82 7.57 -8.33
N SER A 15 -31.79 8.24 -7.18
CA SER A 15 -30.65 8.14 -6.28
C SER A 15 -30.48 6.67 -5.89
N PRO A 16 -29.26 6.12 -5.93
CA PRO A 16 -29.07 4.69 -5.70
C PRO A 16 -29.61 4.30 -4.32
N SER A 17 -30.29 3.16 -4.26
CA SER A 17 -30.86 2.64 -3.02
C SER A 17 -29.74 2.25 -2.03
N ALA A 18 -30.09 2.14 -0.74
CA ALA A 18 -29.13 1.69 0.27
C ALA A 18 -28.57 0.29 -0.04
N GLU A 19 -29.41 -0.59 -0.60
CA GLU A 19 -28.99 -1.92 -1.05
C GLU A 19 -27.99 -1.84 -2.21
N GLN A 20 -28.26 -1.02 -3.23
CA GLN A 20 -27.34 -0.82 -4.36
C GLN A 20 -25.99 -0.24 -3.91
N LEU A 21 -26.00 0.69 -2.94
CA LEU A 21 -24.77 1.24 -2.37
C LEU A 21 -23.99 0.22 -1.55
N ALA A 22 -24.68 -0.65 -0.80
CA ALA A 22 -24.05 -1.73 -0.04
C ALA A 22 -23.40 -2.78 -0.96
N GLU A 23 -24.11 -3.20 -2.02
CA GLU A 23 -23.56 -4.10 -3.04
C GLU A 23 -22.32 -3.49 -3.73
N GLN A 24 -22.38 -2.21 -4.08
CA GLN A 24 -21.23 -1.51 -4.66
C GLN A 24 -20.06 -1.44 -3.67
N ARG A 25 -20.32 -1.15 -2.39
CA ARG A 25 -19.28 -1.12 -1.36
C ARG A 25 -18.59 -2.47 -1.25
N ASP A 26 -19.36 -3.55 -1.22
CA ASP A 26 -18.82 -4.90 -1.05
C ASP A 26 -18.01 -5.32 -2.29
N ALA A 27 -18.50 -5.02 -3.50
CA ALA A 27 -17.77 -5.27 -4.74
C ALA A 27 -16.43 -4.50 -4.82
N VAL A 28 -16.43 -3.23 -4.39
CA VAL A 28 -15.20 -2.43 -4.33
C VAL A 28 -14.24 -2.97 -3.25
N ARG A 29 -14.76 -3.38 -2.10
CA ARG A 29 -13.97 -3.98 -1.01
C ARG A 29 -13.26 -5.25 -1.49
N GLU A 30 -13.99 -6.14 -2.15
CA GLU A 30 -13.40 -7.35 -2.73
C GLU A 30 -12.32 -7.02 -3.77
N LYS A 31 -12.57 -6.02 -4.62
CA LYS A 31 -11.58 -5.58 -5.61
C LYS A 31 -10.30 -5.06 -4.93
N VAL A 32 -10.43 -4.23 -3.89
CA VAL A 32 -9.29 -3.75 -3.12
C VAL A 32 -8.49 -4.93 -2.55
N LEU A 33 -9.16 -5.91 -1.95
CA LEU A 33 -8.49 -7.09 -1.40
C LEU A 33 -7.80 -7.96 -2.46
N ARG A 34 -8.35 -8.04 -3.69
CA ARG A 34 -7.65 -8.66 -4.82
C ARG A 34 -6.39 -7.89 -5.20
N ASP A 35 -6.47 -6.57 -5.36
CA ASP A 35 -5.30 -5.73 -5.66
C ASP A 35 -4.22 -5.88 -4.56
N VAL A 36 -4.62 -5.94 -3.28
CA VAL A 36 -3.73 -6.19 -2.14
C VAL A 36 -3.07 -7.56 -2.22
N SER A 37 -3.82 -8.62 -2.54
CA SER A 37 -3.27 -9.97 -2.73
C SER A 37 -2.18 -9.98 -3.82
N GLU A 38 -2.47 -9.37 -4.97
CA GLU A 38 -1.52 -9.27 -6.07
C GLU A 38 -0.28 -8.44 -5.71
N LEU A 39 -0.46 -7.38 -4.93
CA LEU A 39 0.66 -6.57 -4.43
C LEU A 39 1.53 -7.37 -3.46
N ARG A 40 0.94 -8.20 -2.59
CA ARG A 40 1.68 -9.10 -1.70
C ARG A 40 2.51 -10.12 -2.48
N GLU A 41 2.03 -10.65 -3.60
CA GLU A 41 2.83 -11.51 -4.49
C GLU A 41 4.07 -10.78 -5.03
N VAL A 42 3.93 -9.51 -5.42
CA VAL A 42 5.06 -8.68 -5.86
C VAL A 42 6.05 -8.44 -4.72
N LEU A 43 5.56 -8.10 -3.53
CA LEU A 43 6.36 -7.85 -2.33
C LEU A 43 7.11 -9.11 -1.88
N ALA A 44 6.53 -10.30 -2.01
CA ALA A 44 7.19 -11.58 -1.71
C ALA A 44 8.48 -11.81 -2.50
N VAL A 45 8.55 -11.28 -3.72
CA VAL A 45 9.75 -11.35 -4.55
C VAL A 45 10.67 -10.17 -4.28
N ASP A 46 10.11 -8.97 -4.13
CA ASP A 46 10.91 -7.74 -4.04
C ASP A 46 11.59 -7.53 -2.68
N LEU A 47 10.94 -7.85 -1.56
CA LEU A 47 11.49 -7.60 -0.21
C LEU A 47 12.82 -8.34 0.02
N PRO A 48 12.96 -9.66 -0.29
CA PRO A 48 14.25 -10.33 -0.16
C PRO A 48 15.30 -9.78 -1.14
N ALA A 49 14.87 -9.43 -2.36
CA ALA A 49 15.75 -8.87 -3.38
C ALA A 49 16.26 -7.48 -3.00
N PHE A 50 15.43 -6.67 -2.32
CA PHE A 50 15.79 -5.34 -1.85
C PHE A 50 17.01 -5.37 -0.94
N VAL A 51 17.04 -6.27 0.06
CA VAL A 51 18.18 -6.43 0.98
C VAL A 51 19.46 -6.72 0.21
N LEU A 52 19.41 -7.69 -0.72
CA LEU A 52 20.56 -8.04 -1.55
C LEU A 52 21.02 -6.89 -2.45
N ARG A 53 20.09 -6.14 -3.05
CA ARG A 53 20.41 -4.98 -3.90
C ARG A 53 21.12 -3.90 -3.09
N GLN A 54 20.59 -3.55 -1.93
CA GLN A 54 21.15 -2.51 -1.07
C GLN A 54 22.52 -2.91 -0.51
N VAL A 55 22.68 -4.15 -0.03
CA VAL A 55 23.99 -4.66 0.43
C VAL A 55 25.02 -4.63 -0.70
N LYS A 56 24.64 -5.08 -1.90
CA LYS A 56 25.52 -5.04 -3.08
C LYS A 56 25.90 -3.59 -3.43
N GLU A 57 24.95 -2.68 -3.44
CA GLU A 57 25.18 -1.26 -3.73
C GLU A 57 26.24 -0.66 -2.78
N ARG A 58 26.13 -0.91 -1.48
CA ARG A 58 27.09 -0.42 -0.48
C ARG A 58 28.46 -1.07 -0.59
N TYR A 59 28.52 -2.35 -0.98
CA TYR A 59 29.79 -3.00 -1.23
C TYR A 59 30.50 -2.42 -2.47
N VAL A 60 29.75 -2.21 -3.55
CA VAL A 60 30.29 -1.71 -4.82
C VAL A 60 30.67 -0.23 -4.74
N SER A 61 29.98 0.58 -3.94
CA SER A 61 30.32 1.99 -3.74
C SER A 61 31.65 2.21 -3.00
N GLY A 62 32.27 1.14 -2.48
CA GLY A 62 33.55 1.21 -1.77
C GLY A 62 33.43 1.71 -0.33
N ALA A 63 32.22 1.75 0.24
CA ALA A 63 32.01 2.12 1.64
C ALA A 63 32.61 1.09 2.61
N ALA A 64 32.77 -0.17 2.19
CA ALA A 64 33.45 -1.20 2.95
C ALA A 64 34.86 -1.50 2.41
N PRO A 65 35.78 -1.97 3.28
CA PRO A 65 37.04 -2.55 2.82
C PRO A 65 36.76 -3.74 1.89
N ARG A 66 37.64 -3.95 0.92
CA ARG A 66 37.55 -5.09 0.00
C ARG A 66 37.49 -6.38 0.81
N LEU A 67 36.41 -7.13 0.64
CA LEU A 67 36.19 -8.39 1.33
C LEU A 67 36.82 -9.53 0.53
N GLU A 68 37.43 -10.47 1.24
CA GLU A 68 37.86 -11.75 0.67
C GLU A 68 36.64 -12.56 0.21
N ALA A 69 36.86 -13.49 -0.74
CA ALA A 69 35.79 -14.25 -1.39
C ALA A 69 34.84 -14.95 -0.39
N GLU A 70 35.39 -15.55 0.67
CA GLU A 70 34.60 -16.22 1.72
C GLU A 70 33.74 -15.24 2.53
N LYS A 71 34.27 -14.06 2.88
CA LYS A 71 33.51 -13.03 3.60
C LYS A 71 32.40 -12.45 2.72
N LEU A 72 32.69 -12.23 1.44
CA LEU A 72 31.69 -11.77 0.48
C LEU A 72 30.59 -12.82 0.27
N ARG A 73 30.94 -14.12 0.29
CA ARG A 73 29.96 -15.21 0.24
C ARG A 73 29.07 -15.21 1.47
N ALA A 74 29.66 -15.13 2.67
CA ALA A 74 28.92 -15.08 3.92
C ALA A 74 27.96 -13.87 3.98
N LEU A 75 28.41 -12.69 3.53
CA LEU A 75 27.55 -11.49 3.41
C LEU A 75 26.33 -11.73 2.52
N LYS A 76 26.52 -12.36 1.35
CA LYS A 76 25.42 -12.65 0.42
C LYS A 76 24.45 -13.68 0.98
N GLU A 77 24.94 -14.71 1.66
CA GLU A 77 24.12 -15.74 2.28
C GLU A 77 23.30 -15.16 3.43
N ASP A 78 23.92 -14.35 4.29
CA ASP A 78 23.24 -13.67 5.41
C ASP A 78 22.21 -12.66 4.91
N ALA A 79 22.55 -11.80 3.93
CA ALA A 79 21.62 -10.86 3.33
C ALA A 79 20.40 -11.56 2.71
N ARG A 80 20.61 -12.71 2.06
CA ARG A 80 19.52 -13.52 1.49
C ARG A 80 18.64 -14.10 2.60
N ALA A 81 19.23 -14.72 3.61
CA ALA A 81 18.50 -15.34 4.71
C ALA A 81 17.70 -14.29 5.52
N ALA A 82 18.33 -13.15 5.85
CA ALA A 82 17.70 -12.06 6.55
C ALA A 82 16.54 -11.44 5.75
N GLY A 83 16.73 -11.20 4.46
CA GLY A 83 15.68 -10.68 3.59
C GLY A 83 14.50 -11.65 3.42
N GLN A 84 14.76 -12.96 3.34
CA GLN A 84 13.71 -13.99 3.28
C GLN A 84 12.91 -14.07 4.58
N ALA A 85 13.59 -14.12 5.73
CA ALA A 85 12.93 -14.18 7.03
C ALA A 85 12.08 -12.94 7.30
N ALA A 86 12.67 -11.75 7.14
CA ALA A 86 11.97 -10.48 7.35
C ALA A 86 10.81 -10.29 6.35
N GLY A 87 11.02 -10.65 5.08
CA GLY A 87 9.97 -10.60 4.07
C GLY A 87 8.77 -11.46 4.43
N ALA A 88 9.00 -12.69 4.92
CA ALA A 88 7.93 -13.58 5.36
C ALA A 88 7.16 -13.03 6.56
N GLU A 89 7.86 -12.50 7.57
CA GLU A 89 7.23 -11.87 8.75
C GLU A 89 6.37 -10.65 8.37
N ILE A 90 6.91 -9.76 7.53
CA ILE A 90 6.19 -8.58 7.03
C ILE A 90 4.92 -9.01 6.27
N LEU A 91 5.01 -10.02 5.41
CA LEU A 91 3.88 -10.48 4.61
C LEU A 91 2.80 -11.23 5.40
N ALA A 92 3.19 -11.89 6.49
CA ALA A 92 2.25 -12.50 7.43
C ALA A 92 1.48 -11.42 8.20
N GLU A 93 2.14 -10.33 8.59
CA GLU A 93 1.46 -9.20 9.23
C GLU A 93 0.49 -8.49 8.29
N LEU A 94 0.91 -8.32 7.03
CA LEU A 94 0.12 -7.71 5.96
C LEU A 94 -0.93 -8.65 5.34
N GLU A 95 -1.11 -9.85 5.89
CA GLU A 95 -2.15 -10.79 5.46
C GLU A 95 -3.57 -10.36 5.83
N ARG A 96 -3.67 -9.67 6.96
CA ARG A 96 -4.94 -9.18 7.49
C ARG A 96 -5.49 -8.06 6.61
N ALA A 97 -6.81 -7.96 6.49
CA ALA A 97 -7.46 -6.94 5.67
C ALA A 97 -7.44 -5.55 6.33
N GLU A 98 -7.48 -5.51 7.66
CA GLU A 98 -7.66 -4.33 8.48
C GLU A 98 -6.57 -3.27 8.25
N PRO A 99 -5.25 -3.60 8.21
CA PRO A 99 -4.22 -2.61 7.89
C PRO A 99 -4.41 -1.92 6.53
N TRP A 100 -5.02 -2.60 5.56
CA TRP A 100 -5.21 -2.09 4.21
C TRP A 100 -6.48 -1.26 4.07
N LEU A 101 -7.55 -1.65 4.76
CA LEU A 101 -8.86 -0.99 4.64
C LEU A 101 -9.01 0.15 5.66
N GLU A 102 -8.58 -0.07 6.90
CA GLU A 102 -8.83 0.82 8.04
C GLU A 102 -7.58 1.60 8.46
N GLY A 103 -6.39 1.17 8.03
CA GLY A 103 -5.12 1.85 8.30
C GLY A 103 -4.96 3.21 7.60
N VAL A 104 -5.90 3.60 6.74
CA VAL A 104 -5.85 4.83 5.94
C VAL A 104 -6.43 6.01 6.72
N GLN A 105 -5.55 6.86 7.24
CA GLN A 105 -5.95 8.09 7.94
C GLN A 105 -6.24 9.24 6.95
N GLN A 106 -5.47 9.34 5.88
CA GLN A 106 -5.58 10.40 4.88
C GLN A 106 -5.31 9.83 3.49
N LEU A 107 -6.14 10.21 2.52
CA LEU A 107 -5.88 9.87 1.13
C LEU A 107 -4.70 10.68 0.59
N PRO A 108 -3.87 10.10 -0.29
CA PRO A 108 -2.82 10.84 -0.97
C PRO A 108 -3.39 11.99 -1.83
N ASP A 109 -2.89 13.18 -1.56
CA ASP A 109 -3.29 14.47 -2.15
C ASP A 109 -2.59 14.79 -3.47
N THR A 110 -1.49 14.08 -3.78
CA THR A 110 -0.76 14.25 -5.03
C THR A 110 -0.67 12.96 -5.85
N PRO A 111 -0.54 13.05 -7.19
CA PRO A 111 -0.30 11.87 -8.04
C PRO A 111 0.94 11.06 -7.63
N GLU A 112 2.01 11.72 -7.18
CA GLU A 112 3.23 11.06 -6.74
C GLU A 112 2.99 10.23 -5.47
N ARG A 113 2.22 10.76 -4.51
CA ARG A 113 1.86 10.03 -3.29
C ARG A 113 0.87 8.89 -3.58
N ARG A 114 0.09 8.96 -4.66
CA ARG A 114 -0.75 7.85 -5.14
C ARG A 114 0.06 6.69 -5.74
N ARG A 115 1.37 6.85 -5.93
CA ARG A 115 2.29 5.80 -6.41
C ARG A 115 3.07 5.12 -5.28
N SER A 116 2.82 5.50 -4.04
CA SER A 116 3.45 4.93 -2.85
C SER A 116 2.41 4.50 -1.82
N LEU A 117 2.86 3.74 -0.82
CA LEU A 117 2.03 3.34 0.33
C LEU A 117 2.27 4.23 1.55
N GLU A 118 3.03 5.32 1.42
CA GLU A 118 3.41 6.19 2.54
C GLU A 118 2.20 6.88 3.21
N ALA A 119 1.08 7.00 2.50
CA ALA A 119 -0.17 7.51 3.06
C ALA A 119 -0.96 6.47 3.89
N ASN A 120 -0.54 5.20 3.86
CA ASN A 120 -1.02 4.16 4.79
C ASN A 120 0.10 3.88 5.82
N PRO A 121 0.11 4.56 6.99
CA PRO A 121 1.21 4.47 7.94
C PRO A 121 1.43 3.06 8.49
N VAL A 122 0.36 2.27 8.66
CA VAL A 122 0.46 0.90 9.17
C VAL A 122 1.21 0.01 8.17
N VAL A 123 0.86 0.11 6.89
CA VAL A 123 1.51 -0.65 5.82
C VAL A 123 2.93 -0.13 5.55
N ASP A 124 3.14 1.19 5.52
CA ASP A 124 4.47 1.77 5.30
C ASP A 124 5.43 1.36 6.43
N GLU A 125 5.03 1.49 7.69
CA GLU A 125 5.86 1.08 8.83
C GLU A 125 6.24 -0.41 8.74
N ALA A 126 5.27 -1.28 8.42
CA ALA A 126 5.52 -2.70 8.24
C ALA A 126 6.59 -2.94 7.15
N LEU A 127 6.49 -2.26 6.00
CA LEU A 127 7.45 -2.36 4.90
C LEU A 127 8.82 -1.79 5.25
N GLN A 128 8.89 -0.65 5.95
CA GLN A 128 10.17 -0.02 6.31
C GLN A 128 11.03 -0.88 7.25
N ARG A 129 10.48 -1.91 7.90
CA ARG A 129 11.29 -2.90 8.66
C ARG A 129 12.34 -3.60 7.79
N ILE A 130 12.10 -3.79 6.50
CA ILE A 130 13.09 -4.40 5.60
C ILE A 130 14.35 -3.53 5.44
N ALA A 131 14.20 -2.21 5.55
CA ALA A 131 15.33 -1.27 5.55
C ALA A 131 16.18 -1.46 6.80
N ARG A 132 15.56 -1.52 7.98
CA ARG A 132 16.26 -1.78 9.26
C ARG A 132 17.00 -3.11 9.25
N VAL A 133 16.42 -4.15 8.66
CA VAL A 133 17.09 -5.46 8.50
C VAL A 133 18.32 -5.35 7.60
N THR A 134 18.24 -4.54 6.54
CA THR A 134 19.39 -4.29 5.67
C THR A 134 20.53 -3.59 6.42
N GLU A 135 20.21 -2.59 7.25
CA GLU A 135 21.17 -1.88 8.10
C GLU A 135 21.87 -2.84 9.06
N GLN A 136 21.11 -3.71 9.74
CA GLN A 136 21.65 -4.72 10.65
C GLN A 136 22.61 -5.70 9.95
N VAL A 137 22.30 -6.11 8.72
CA VAL A 137 23.19 -6.96 7.92
C VAL A 137 24.49 -6.20 7.61
N LEU A 138 24.41 -4.95 7.16
CA LEU A 138 25.59 -4.14 6.86
C LEU A 138 26.49 -3.96 8.10
N GLU A 139 25.90 -3.63 9.24
CA GLU A 139 26.61 -3.46 10.52
C GLU A 139 27.28 -4.76 10.98
N ARG A 140 26.56 -5.90 10.92
CA ARG A 140 27.10 -7.21 11.31
C ARG A 140 28.34 -7.60 10.49
N HIS A 141 28.39 -7.20 9.23
CA HIS A 141 29.53 -7.45 8.33
C HIS A 141 30.56 -6.31 8.33
N GLY A 142 30.47 -5.38 9.29
CA GLY A 142 31.50 -4.37 9.55
C GLY A 142 31.51 -3.21 8.55
N PHE A 143 30.40 -2.95 7.86
CA PHE A 143 30.29 -1.76 7.03
C PHE A 143 30.18 -0.52 7.94
N PRO A 144 30.93 0.56 7.66
CA PRO A 144 30.86 1.77 8.47
C PRO A 144 29.55 2.52 8.21
N ALA A 145 28.81 2.83 9.27
CA ALA A 145 27.64 3.68 9.17
C ALA A 145 28.04 5.09 8.69
N PRO A 146 27.35 5.67 7.70
CA PRO A 146 27.62 7.04 7.29
C PRO A 146 27.21 8.04 8.37
N GLU A 147 27.77 9.25 8.30
CA GLU A 147 27.33 10.37 9.13
C GLU A 147 25.85 10.68 8.82
N GLY A 148 24.98 10.57 9.84
CA GLY A 148 23.52 10.66 9.66
C GLY A 148 22.80 9.32 9.42
N GLY A 149 23.50 8.18 9.53
CA GLY A 149 22.93 6.84 9.38
C GLY A 149 22.81 6.38 7.92
N TRP A 150 22.36 5.15 7.72
CA TRP A 150 22.34 4.51 6.39
C TRP A 150 21.38 5.16 5.39
N GLN A 151 20.34 5.86 5.89
CA GLN A 151 19.28 6.47 5.09
C GLN A 151 18.61 5.48 4.11
N ILE A 152 18.58 4.19 4.46
CA ILE A 152 17.94 3.17 3.62
C ILE A 152 16.44 3.29 3.83
N ARG A 153 15.71 3.44 2.72
CA ARG A 153 14.23 3.45 2.72
C ARG A 153 13.73 2.48 1.68
N TYR A 154 12.77 1.66 2.05
CA TYR A 154 12.07 0.82 1.09
C TYR A 154 11.16 1.69 0.22
N ARG A 155 11.25 1.49 -1.10
CA ARG A 155 10.34 2.06 -2.08
C ARG A 155 9.89 0.97 -3.01
N LEU A 156 8.63 1.05 -3.44
CA LEU A 156 8.07 0.11 -4.38
C LEU A 156 8.87 0.10 -5.69
N PRO A 157 9.03 -1.08 -6.31
CA PRO A 157 9.75 -1.21 -7.56
C PRO A 157 9.00 -0.51 -8.70
N ALA A 158 9.73 0.24 -9.51
CA ALA A 158 9.22 0.91 -10.72
C ALA A 158 9.31 0.04 -11.99
N TRP A 159 9.57 -1.26 -11.83
CA TRP A 159 9.68 -2.25 -12.91
C TRP A 159 8.74 -3.42 -12.64
N PHE A 160 8.55 -4.25 -13.67
CA PHE A 160 7.69 -5.43 -13.56
C PHE A 160 8.33 -6.54 -12.72
N ILE A 161 7.53 -7.13 -11.83
CA ILE A 161 7.89 -8.30 -11.03
C ILE A 161 6.74 -9.30 -11.18
N ALA A 162 7.07 -10.52 -11.59
CA ALA A 162 6.09 -11.58 -11.88
C ALA A 162 4.95 -11.10 -12.83
N GLY A 163 5.28 -10.30 -13.85
CA GLY A 163 4.32 -9.79 -14.82
C GLY A 163 3.45 -8.62 -14.33
N ARG A 164 3.67 -8.10 -13.12
CA ARG A 164 2.88 -7.01 -12.52
C ARG A 164 3.73 -5.77 -12.23
N LEU A 165 3.11 -4.59 -12.31
CA LEU A 165 3.72 -3.33 -11.93
C LEU A 165 3.15 -2.86 -10.59
N ALA A 166 3.97 -2.87 -9.54
CA ALA A 166 3.56 -2.54 -8.17
C ALA A 166 2.87 -1.16 -8.09
N ILE A 167 3.41 -0.18 -8.81
CA ILE A 167 2.87 1.19 -8.85
C ILE A 167 1.41 1.19 -9.34
N SER A 168 1.09 0.45 -10.39
CA SER A 168 -0.28 0.39 -10.93
C SER A 168 -1.25 -0.30 -9.97
N LEU A 169 -0.79 -1.32 -9.24
CA LEU A 169 -1.59 -1.96 -8.19
C LEU A 169 -1.88 -0.97 -7.05
N VAL A 170 -0.90 -0.16 -6.64
CA VAL A 170 -1.09 0.86 -5.60
C VAL A 170 -2.00 2.01 -6.04
N GLU A 171 -1.88 2.48 -7.28
CA GLU A 171 -2.80 3.47 -7.84
C GLU A 171 -4.25 2.92 -7.91
N SER A 172 -4.40 1.63 -8.21
CA SER A 172 -5.69 0.93 -8.20
C SER A 172 -6.26 0.79 -6.78
N TYR A 173 -5.42 0.39 -5.82
CA TYR A 173 -5.73 0.32 -4.40
C TYR A 173 -6.25 1.67 -3.87
N TRP A 174 -5.53 2.77 -4.13
CA TRP A 174 -5.95 4.09 -3.64
C TRP A 174 -7.28 4.56 -4.21
N ARG A 175 -7.54 4.29 -5.50
CA ARG A 175 -8.86 4.56 -6.11
C ARG A 175 -9.97 3.72 -5.48
N GLY A 176 -9.67 2.47 -5.12
CA GLY A 176 -10.59 1.61 -4.40
C GLY A 176 -10.92 2.12 -3.00
N ILE A 177 -9.90 2.51 -2.22
CA ILE A 177 -10.10 3.10 -0.87
C ILE A 177 -10.91 4.40 -0.94
N GLU A 178 -10.57 5.30 -1.87
CA GLU A 178 -11.32 6.55 -2.08
C GLU A 178 -12.79 6.29 -2.42
N THR A 179 -13.05 5.26 -3.23
CA THR A 179 -14.41 4.83 -3.58
C THR A 179 -15.15 4.24 -2.36
N LEU A 180 -14.47 3.42 -1.55
CA LEU A 180 -15.05 2.85 -0.32
C LEU A 180 -15.47 3.93 0.67
N GLN A 181 -14.55 4.86 0.99
CA GLN A 181 -14.84 5.95 1.92
C GLN A 181 -16.03 6.80 1.46
N ARG A 182 -16.14 7.04 0.14
CA ARG A 182 -17.28 7.75 -0.44
C ARG A 182 -18.60 6.97 -0.28
N LEU A 183 -18.60 5.66 -0.56
CA LEU A 183 -19.79 4.82 -0.45
C LEU A 183 -20.24 4.69 1.02
N GLU A 184 -19.30 4.54 1.94
CA GLU A 184 -19.57 4.50 3.39
C GLU A 184 -20.18 5.82 3.88
N ALA A 185 -19.65 6.96 3.43
CA ALA A 185 -20.24 8.27 3.75
C ALA A 185 -21.66 8.44 3.20
N GLN A 186 -21.95 7.92 2.00
CA GLN A 186 -23.29 7.95 1.41
C GLN A 186 -24.28 7.07 2.19
N LEU A 187 -23.88 5.84 2.55
CA LEU A 187 -24.68 4.95 3.38
C LEU A 187 -24.98 5.56 4.75
N ALA A 188 -23.97 6.13 5.41
CA ALA A 188 -24.16 6.81 6.70
C ALA A 188 -25.12 8.02 6.58
N ALA A 189 -25.06 8.77 5.49
CA ALA A 189 -25.97 9.88 5.25
C ALA A 189 -27.43 9.43 5.04
N LEU A 190 -27.65 8.30 4.35
CA LEU A 190 -28.97 7.70 4.19
C LEU A 190 -29.54 7.22 5.54
N GLU A 191 -28.71 6.55 6.34
CA GLU A 191 -29.10 6.07 7.66
C GLU A 191 -29.47 7.23 8.58
N GLN A 192 -28.66 8.29 8.61
CA GLN A 192 -28.97 9.50 9.38
C GLN A 192 -30.26 10.18 8.90
N ARG A 193 -30.53 10.18 7.59
CA ARG A 193 -31.78 10.73 7.04
C ARG A 193 -32.99 9.92 7.48
N ALA A 194 -32.90 8.59 7.45
CA ALA A 194 -33.95 7.69 7.94
C ALA A 194 -34.23 7.94 9.43
N GLN A 195 -33.20 7.96 10.27
CA GLN A 195 -33.32 8.23 11.71
C GLN A 195 -33.93 9.61 12.00
N ARG A 196 -33.57 10.66 11.24
CA ARG A 196 -34.19 11.98 11.38
C ARG A 196 -35.68 11.95 11.04
N SER A 197 -36.03 11.29 9.92
CA SER A 197 -37.43 11.18 9.49
C SER A 197 -38.30 10.40 10.50
N GLU A 198 -37.74 9.35 11.12
CA GLU A 198 -38.42 8.60 12.18
C GLU A 198 -38.68 9.49 13.41
N ARG A 199 -37.65 10.22 13.87
CA ARG A 199 -37.78 11.14 15.01
C ARG A 199 -38.75 12.30 14.75
N GLU A 200 -38.79 12.82 13.53
CA GLU A 200 -39.76 13.85 13.12
C GLU A 200 -41.19 13.30 13.17
N ALA A 201 -41.42 12.09 12.65
CA ALA A 201 -42.73 11.44 12.71
C ALA A 201 -43.15 11.12 14.15
N GLU A 202 -42.23 10.70 15.02
CA GLU A 202 -42.47 10.52 16.45
C GLU A 202 -42.84 11.83 17.16
N TRP A 203 -42.19 12.94 16.79
CA TRP A 203 -42.46 14.26 17.34
C TRP A 203 -43.84 14.80 16.93
N ASP A 204 -44.17 14.70 15.63
CA ASP A 204 -45.43 15.21 15.08
C ASP A 204 -46.67 14.41 15.53
N ALA A 205 -46.48 13.20 16.06
CA ALA A 205 -47.55 12.34 16.55
C ALA A 205 -48.06 12.68 17.97
N VAL A 206 -47.41 13.62 18.67
CA VAL A 206 -47.73 14.06 20.04
C VAL A 206 -48.47 15.39 20.04
#